data_AF-G4ZFF1-F1
#
_entry.id   AF-G4ZFF1-F1
#
_cell.length_a   1.000
_cell.length_b   1.000
_cell.length_c   1.000
_cell.angle_alpha   90.00
_cell.angle_beta   90.00
_cell.angle_gamma   90.00
#
_symmetry.space_group_name_H-M   'P 1'
#
loop_
_entity.id
_entity.type
_entity.pdbx_description
1 polymer ?
#
loop_
_entity_poly.entity_id
_entity_poly.type
_entity_poly.pdbx_seq_one_letter_code
_entity_poly.pdbx_strand_id
1 'polypeptide(L)'
;MTVQVDRDGVNCQRVSLFRKKTKEIQIAKDDLLAAALTPGSKTSVELHFMLPGNGKEHRRLMRRYRTLTLRFGDEETAAKLVTSLQTFIKWMARVPENVTRRIKVVVNPHSGRRRGRKVWEHWRPLLEFADIQCDVEETQYSGHAR
;
A
#
# COMPACT_ATOMS: atom_id res chain seq x y z
N MET A 1 19.60 9.34 -7.28
CA MET A 1 18.63 8.23 -7.30
C MET A 1 17.62 8.56 -8.38
N THR A 2 17.34 7.63 -9.28
CA THR A 2 16.33 7.85 -10.34
C THR A 2 15.07 7.08 -9.97
N VAL A 3 13.95 7.79 -9.96
CA VAL A 3 12.61 7.24 -9.75
C VAL A 3 11.82 7.54 -11.01
N GLN A 4 11.25 6.51 -11.61
CA GLN A 4 10.37 6.61 -12.76
C GLN A 4 9.00 6.06 -12.37
N VAL A 5 7.96 6.82 -12.67
CA VAL A 5 6.57 6.38 -12.51
C VAL A 5 6.03 6.18 -13.91
N ASP A 6 5.58 4.97 -14.21
CA ASP A 6 5.02 4.59 -15.49
C ASP A 6 3.62 4.00 -15.31
N ARG A 7 3.02 3.53 -16.40
CA ARG A 7 1.69 2.89 -16.36
C ARG A 7 1.69 1.58 -15.56
N ASP A 8 2.84 0.93 -15.44
CA ASP A 8 2.99 -0.39 -14.83
C ASP A 8 3.37 -0.32 -13.35
N GLY A 9 3.80 0.85 -12.87
CA GLY A 9 3.96 1.18 -11.47
C GLY A 9 5.11 2.15 -11.22
N VAL A 10 5.93 1.84 -10.23
CA VAL A 10 7.05 2.68 -9.79
C VAL A 10 8.35 1.90 -9.92
N ASN A 11 9.26 2.41 -10.75
CA ASN A 11 10.60 1.88 -10.94
C ASN A 11 11.61 2.75 -10.19
N CYS A 12 12.28 2.14 -9.22
CA CYS A 12 13.27 2.80 -8.38
C CYS A 12 14.63 2.14 -8.55
N GLN A 13 15.64 2.93 -8.90
CA GLN A 13 17.03 2.47 -8.84
C GLN A 13 17.61 2.73 -7.46
N ARG A 14 17.77 1.67 -6.67
CA ARG A 14 18.47 1.73 -5.39
C ARG A 14 19.97 1.60 -5.62
N VAL A 15 20.71 2.67 -5.37
CA VAL A 15 22.16 2.62 -5.25
C VAL A 15 22.49 2.11 -3.85
N SER A 16 23.10 0.93 -3.74
CA SER A 16 23.60 0.43 -2.46
C SER A 16 25.01 0.97 -2.23
N LEU A 17 25.23 1.64 -1.09
CA LEU A 17 26.57 2.09 -0.70
C LEU A 17 27.51 0.89 -0.39
N PHE A 18 26.95 -0.26 0.00
CA PHE A 18 27.70 -1.45 0.41
C PHE A 18 27.89 -2.49 -0.70
N ARG A 19 26.97 -2.52 -1.69
CA ARG A 19 27.11 -3.35 -2.88
C ARG A 19 27.27 -2.41 -4.06
N LYS A 20 28.42 -2.45 -4.76
CA LYS A 20 28.69 -1.73 -6.04
C LYS A 20 27.74 -2.11 -7.19
N LYS A 21 26.58 -2.70 -6.91
CA LYS A 21 25.52 -3.02 -7.88
C LYS A 21 24.28 -2.20 -7.58
N THR A 22 23.82 -1.47 -8.57
CA THR A 22 22.50 -0.86 -8.60
C THR A 22 21.47 -1.97 -8.54
N LYS A 23 20.53 -1.89 -7.58
CA LYS A 23 19.40 -2.82 -7.51
C LYS A 23 18.16 -2.09 -7.98
N GLU A 24 17.60 -2.53 -9.09
CA GLU A 24 16.29 -2.08 -9.54
C GLU A 24 15.19 -2.71 -8.69
N ILE A 25 14.27 -1.87 -8.25
CA ILE A 25 13.07 -2.27 -7.53
C ILE A 25 11.91 -1.77 -8.37
N GLN A 26 11.17 -2.71 -8.94
CA GLN A 26 9.90 -2.44 -9.58
C GLN A 26 8.79 -2.73 -8.58
N ILE A 27 7.97 -1.72 -8.30
CA ILE A 27 6.73 -1.85 -7.54
C ILE A 27 5.60 -1.82 -8.55
N ALA A 28 4.88 -2.93 -8.70
CA ALA A 28 3.74 -2.99 -9.61
C ALA A 28 2.64 -2.03 -9.15
N LYS A 29 1.92 -1.43 -10.10
CA LYS A 29 0.82 -0.48 -9.83
C LYS A 29 -0.26 -1.03 -8.89
N ASP A 30 -0.62 -2.32 -9.04
CA ASP A 30 -1.66 -2.97 -8.24
C ASP A 30 -1.20 -3.27 -6.81
N ASP A 31 0.12 -3.22 -6.59
CA ASP A 31 0.77 -3.48 -5.31
C ASP A 31 1.06 -2.18 -4.55
N LEU A 32 0.91 -1.01 -5.17
CA LEU A 32 1.13 0.29 -4.54
C LEU A 32 -0.08 0.70 -3.68
N LEU A 33 0.15 1.02 -2.40
CA LEU A 33 -0.92 1.37 -1.46
C LEU A 33 -1.02 2.87 -1.22
N ALA A 34 0.11 3.48 -0.86
CA ALA A 34 0.16 4.88 -0.45
C ALA A 34 1.57 5.44 -0.60
N ALA A 35 1.65 6.76 -0.70
CA ALA A 35 2.88 7.52 -0.55
C ALA A 35 2.65 8.62 0.49
N ALA A 36 3.58 8.80 1.41
CA ALA A 36 3.51 9.81 2.45
C ALA A 36 4.89 10.41 2.72
N LEU A 37 4.94 11.63 3.27
CA LEU A 37 6.19 12.17 3.80
C LEU A 37 6.55 11.43 5.09
N THR A 38 7.84 11.15 5.29
CA THR A 38 8.32 10.50 6.52
C THR A 38 8.11 11.44 7.71
N PRO A 39 7.60 10.96 8.86
CA PRO A 39 7.45 11.79 10.05
C PRO A 39 8.78 12.47 10.43
N GLY A 40 8.76 13.80 10.55
CA GLY A 40 9.95 14.59 10.89
C GLY A 40 10.89 14.92 9.71
N SER A 41 10.59 14.49 8.48
CA SER A 41 11.35 14.88 7.28
C SER A 41 10.42 15.29 6.14
N LYS A 42 10.66 16.48 5.60
CA LYS A 42 9.89 17.00 4.46
C LYS A 42 10.46 16.59 3.09
N THR A 43 11.67 16.04 3.07
CA THR A 43 12.38 15.63 1.87
C THR A 43 12.42 14.12 1.70
N SER A 44 11.94 13.37 2.70
CA SER A 44 11.86 11.91 2.65
C SER A 44 10.43 11.47 2.39
N VAL A 45 10.23 10.62 1.39
CA VAL A 45 8.95 10.02 1.04
C VAL A 45 9.00 8.55 1.39
N GLU A 46 8.04 8.08 2.19
CA GLU A 46 7.81 6.67 2.43
C GLU A 46 6.76 6.14 1.44
N LEU A 47 7.16 5.14 0.66
CA LEU A 47 6.28 4.38 -0.21
C LEU A 47 5.81 3.13 0.49
N HIS A 48 4.51 2.91 0.50
CA HIS A 48 3.84 1.77 1.10
C HIS A 48 3.33 0.87 0.00
N PHE A 49 3.73 -0.40 0.01
CA PHE A 49 3.36 -1.36 -1.04
C PHE A 49 3.26 -2.78 -0.50
N MET A 50 2.60 -3.63 -1.28
CA MET A 50 2.44 -5.05 -1.02
C MET A 50 3.34 -5.84 -1.97
N LEU A 51 3.91 -6.93 -1.49
CA LEU A 51 4.56 -7.92 -2.35
C LEU A 51 3.78 -9.23 -2.29
N PRO A 52 3.79 -10.03 -3.38
CA PRO A 52 3.27 -11.38 -3.31
C PRO A 52 3.95 -12.17 -2.20
N GLY A 53 3.20 -13.10 -1.61
CA GLY A 53 3.71 -14.00 -0.58
C GLY A 53 4.75 -14.96 -1.14
N ASN A 54 5.58 -15.51 -0.24
CA ASN A 54 6.53 -16.55 -0.61
C ASN A 54 5.87 -17.93 -0.49
N GLY A 55 5.94 -18.76 -1.52
CA GLY A 55 5.53 -20.18 -1.47
C GLY A 55 4.60 -20.61 -2.59
N LYS A 56 3.92 -21.75 -2.39
CA LYS A 56 2.92 -22.32 -3.31
C LYS A 56 1.49 -22.05 -2.79
N GLU A 57 0.53 -22.10 -3.71
CA GLU A 57 -0.91 -22.02 -3.42
C GLU A 57 -1.30 -20.81 -2.53
N HIS A 58 -2.04 -21.05 -1.44
CA HIS A 58 -2.53 -20.04 -0.51
C HIS A 58 -1.42 -19.15 0.05
N ARG A 59 -0.18 -19.66 0.20
CA ARG A 59 0.95 -18.85 0.70
C ARG A 59 1.40 -17.80 -0.31
N ARG A 60 1.26 -18.06 -1.61
CA ARG A 60 1.56 -17.09 -2.67
C ARG A 60 0.55 -15.93 -2.68
N LEU A 61 -0.68 -16.22 -2.28
CA LEU A 61 -1.78 -15.23 -2.19
C LEU A 61 -1.66 -14.31 -0.97
N MET A 62 -0.90 -14.71 0.07
CA MET A 62 -0.70 -13.89 1.27
C MET A 62 0.23 -12.70 0.99
N ARG A 63 -0.36 -11.54 0.69
CA ARG A 63 0.36 -10.29 0.46
C ARG A 63 1.18 -9.91 1.69
N ARG A 64 2.36 -9.32 1.43
CA ARG A 64 3.31 -8.88 2.46
C ARG A 64 3.54 -7.39 2.34
N TYR A 65 3.20 -6.68 3.39
CA TYR A 65 3.44 -5.25 3.50
C TYR A 65 4.94 -4.94 3.56
N ARG A 66 5.36 -3.91 2.82
CA ARG A 66 6.72 -3.37 2.81
C ARG A 66 6.67 -1.86 2.66
N THR A 67 7.72 -1.22 3.14
CA THR A 67 7.95 0.20 2.92
C THR A 67 9.30 0.44 2.25
N LEU A 68 9.39 1.54 1.50
CA LEU A 68 10.61 2.02 0.87
C LEU A 68 10.71 3.53 1.11
N THR A 69 11.76 3.96 1.78
CA THR A 69 12.05 5.39 1.96
C THR A 69 12.88 5.90 0.79
N LEU A 70 12.34 6.89 0.08
CA LEU A 70 13.00 7.69 -0.93
C LEU A 70 13.46 9.00 -0.31
N ARG A 71 14.69 9.42 -0.58
CA ARG A 71 15.23 10.69 -0.08
C ARG A 71 15.48 11.63 -1.25
N PHE A 72 14.91 12.83 -1.16
CA PHE A 72 15.04 13.89 -2.14
C PHE A 72 15.92 15.01 -1.60
N GLY A 73 16.51 15.80 -2.50
CA GLY A 73 17.24 17.01 -2.13
C GLY A 73 16.34 18.21 -1.85
N ASP A 74 15.09 18.14 -2.28
CA ASP A 74 14.13 19.25 -2.28
C ASP A 74 12.76 18.77 -1.77
N GLU A 75 12.09 19.66 -1.02
CA GLU A 75 10.76 19.47 -0.44
C GLU A 75 9.67 19.52 -1.52
N GLU A 76 9.78 20.43 -2.50
CA GLU A 76 8.75 20.59 -3.54
C GLU A 76 8.65 19.33 -4.39
N THR A 77 9.80 18.78 -4.79
CA THR A 77 9.87 17.51 -5.53
C THR A 77 9.28 16.34 -4.74
N ALA A 78 9.57 16.26 -3.43
CA ALA A 78 9.05 15.21 -2.55
C ALA A 78 7.51 15.30 -2.41
N ALA A 79 6.98 16.50 -2.16
CA ALA A 79 5.54 16.75 -2.07
C ALA A 79 4.83 16.45 -3.39
N LYS A 80 5.38 16.91 -4.52
CA LYS A 80 4.82 16.65 -5.85
C LYS A 80 4.75 15.16 -6.16
N LEU A 81 5.77 14.38 -5.77
CA LEU A 81 5.76 12.93 -5.94
C LEU A 81 4.64 12.28 -5.11
N VAL A 82 4.50 12.68 -3.84
CA VAL A 82 3.42 12.18 -2.96
C VAL A 82 2.05 12.44 -3.59
N THR A 83 1.77 13.68 -4.00
CA THR A 83 0.49 14.03 -4.64
C THR A 83 0.27 13.23 -5.93
N SER A 84 1.29 13.14 -6.79
CA SER A 84 1.18 12.42 -8.07
C SER A 84 0.90 10.93 -7.87
N LEU A 85 1.56 10.30 -6.90
CA LEU A 85 1.33 8.89 -6.58
C LEU A 85 -0.05 8.67 -5.97
N GLN A 86 -0.50 9.54 -5.05
CA GLN A 86 -1.84 9.44 -4.48
C GLN A 86 -2.93 9.54 -5.56
N THR A 87 -2.79 10.47 -6.51
CA THR A 87 -3.67 10.59 -7.68
C THR A 87 -3.61 9.34 -8.57
N PHE A 88 -2.41 8.85 -8.88
CA PHE A 88 -2.23 7.63 -9.67
C PHE A 88 -2.93 6.42 -9.04
N ILE A 89 -2.78 6.21 -7.74
CA ILE A 89 -3.43 5.12 -7.03
C ILE A 89 -4.96 5.31 -7.06
N LYS A 90 -5.49 6.56 -7.03
CA LYS A 90 -6.94 6.83 -7.12
C LYS A 90 -7.48 6.42 -8.48
N TRP A 91 -6.76 6.79 -9.54
CA TRP A 91 -7.11 6.38 -10.90
C TRP A 91 -7.08 4.86 -11.07
N MET A 92 -6.07 4.19 -10.51
CA MET A 92 -5.97 2.72 -10.53
C MET A 92 -7.15 2.05 -9.83
N ALA A 93 -7.62 2.63 -8.73
CA ALA A 93 -8.82 2.17 -8.03
C ALA A 93 -10.15 2.59 -8.70
N ARG A 94 -10.09 3.32 -9.84
CA ARG A 94 -11.24 3.89 -10.55
C ARG A 94 -12.11 4.79 -9.68
N VAL A 95 -11.49 5.49 -8.73
CA VAL A 95 -12.17 6.44 -7.84
C VAL A 95 -11.98 7.86 -8.37
N PRO A 96 -13.05 8.67 -8.50
CA PRO A 96 -12.92 10.08 -8.87
C PRO A 96 -12.00 10.84 -7.91
N GLU A 97 -11.29 11.85 -8.42
CA GLU A 97 -10.27 12.59 -7.65
C GLU A 97 -10.84 13.29 -6.41
N ASN A 98 -12.06 13.80 -6.53
CA ASN A 98 -12.80 14.50 -5.48
C ASN A 98 -13.51 13.58 -4.47
N VAL A 99 -13.41 12.25 -4.62
CA VAL A 99 -14.08 11.29 -3.76
C VAL A 99 -13.04 10.51 -2.93
N THR A 100 -13.35 10.31 -1.65
CA THR A 100 -12.57 9.43 -0.78
C THR A 100 -12.87 7.98 -1.13
N ARG A 101 -11.84 7.13 -1.18
CA ARG A 101 -12.04 5.71 -1.49
C ARG A 101 -12.80 5.06 -0.34
N ARG A 102 -13.81 4.24 -0.67
CA ARG A 102 -14.62 3.52 0.31
C ARG A 102 -14.58 2.03 0.06
N ILE A 103 -14.43 1.26 1.13
CA ILE A 103 -14.61 -0.19 1.10
C ILE A 103 -15.54 -0.60 2.23
N LYS A 104 -16.42 -1.57 1.94
CA LYS A 104 -17.21 -2.26 2.95
C LYS A 104 -16.44 -3.49 3.40
N VAL A 105 -16.22 -3.62 4.70
CA VAL A 105 -15.47 -4.72 5.31
C VAL A 105 -16.42 -5.52 6.19
N VAL A 106 -16.72 -6.75 5.78
CA VAL A 106 -17.53 -7.66 6.58
C VAL A 106 -16.60 -8.58 7.36
N VAL A 107 -16.62 -8.49 8.68
CA VAL A 107 -15.82 -9.33 9.58
C VAL A 107 -16.69 -10.44 10.13
N ASN A 108 -16.37 -11.69 9.79
CA ASN A 108 -17.04 -12.86 10.37
C ASN A 108 -16.19 -13.51 11.47
N PRO A 109 -16.44 -13.22 12.76
CA PRO A 109 -15.66 -13.77 13.86
C PRO A 109 -15.93 -15.27 14.12
N HIS A 110 -17.02 -15.82 13.58
CA HIS A 110 -17.52 -17.16 13.89
C HIS A 110 -17.06 -18.25 12.91
N SER A 111 -16.52 -17.89 11.74
CA SER A 111 -16.07 -18.86 10.74
C SER A 111 -14.57 -19.21 10.83
N GLY A 112 -14.25 -20.48 10.53
CA GLY A 112 -12.95 -21.01 10.11
C GLY A 112 -11.80 -21.07 11.12
N ARG A 113 -11.59 -20.07 11.98
CA ARG A 113 -10.49 -20.06 12.99
C ARG A 113 -10.57 -18.97 14.07
N ARG A 114 -11.70 -18.26 14.23
CA ARG A 114 -11.86 -17.09 15.15
C ARG A 114 -10.82 -15.97 14.97
N ARG A 115 -10.15 -15.92 13.81
CA ARG A 115 -9.06 -14.97 13.50
C ARG A 115 -9.53 -13.72 12.75
N GLY A 116 -10.80 -13.64 12.33
CA GLY A 116 -11.32 -12.54 11.51
C GLY A 116 -11.01 -11.16 12.10
N ARG A 117 -11.29 -10.97 13.40
CA ARG A 117 -10.99 -9.71 14.08
C ARG A 117 -9.50 -9.38 14.12
N LYS A 118 -8.63 -10.37 14.40
CA LYS A 118 -7.17 -10.19 14.40
C LYS A 118 -6.63 -9.81 13.03
N VAL A 119 -7.19 -10.39 11.96
CA VAL A 119 -6.83 -10.03 10.58
C VAL A 119 -7.29 -8.60 10.31
N TRP A 120 -8.52 -8.25 10.69
CA TRP A 120 -9.02 -6.88 10.52
C TRP A 120 -8.15 -5.86 11.26
N GLU A 121 -7.82 -6.09 12.53
CA GLU A 121 -6.96 -5.23 13.34
C GLU A 121 -5.56 -5.05 12.72
N HIS A 122 -5.04 -6.06 12.05
CA HIS A 122 -3.77 -5.96 11.33
C HIS A 122 -3.86 -5.10 10.05
N TRP A 123 -4.98 -5.20 9.32
CA TRP A 123 -5.16 -4.52 8.03
C TRP A 123 -5.70 -3.10 8.16
N ARG A 124 -6.49 -2.81 9.19
CA ARG A 124 -7.12 -1.50 9.40
C ARG A 124 -6.13 -0.33 9.31
N PRO A 125 -4.96 -0.35 9.98
CA PRO A 125 -4.01 0.76 9.91
C PRO A 125 -3.48 0.99 8.49
N LEU A 126 -3.29 -0.07 7.70
CA LEU A 126 -2.79 0.03 6.34
C LEU A 126 -3.81 0.67 5.39
N LEU A 127 -5.09 0.39 5.60
CA LEU A 127 -6.18 0.99 4.83
C LEU A 127 -6.38 2.46 5.20
N GLU A 128 -6.22 2.80 6.47
CA GLU A 128 -6.23 4.18 6.96
C GLU A 128 -5.06 4.99 6.38
N PHE A 129 -3.85 4.43 6.35
CA PHE A 129 -2.70 5.05 5.67
C PHE A 129 -2.93 5.28 4.17
N ALA A 130 -3.76 4.45 3.54
CA ALA A 130 -4.11 4.59 2.12
C ALA A 130 -5.30 5.55 1.87
N ASP A 131 -5.74 6.28 2.90
CA ASP A 131 -6.91 7.18 2.85
C ASP A 131 -8.18 6.46 2.34
N ILE A 132 -8.37 5.22 2.80
CA ILE A 132 -9.53 4.40 2.48
C ILE A 132 -10.49 4.39 3.67
N GLN A 133 -11.66 4.99 3.48
CA GLN A 133 -12.74 4.93 4.45
C GLN A 133 -13.33 3.51 4.46
N CYS A 134 -13.35 2.90 5.65
CA CYS A 134 -13.83 1.54 5.84
C CYS A 134 -15.16 1.55 6.60
N ASP A 135 -16.19 0.99 5.99
CA ASP A 135 -17.46 0.70 6.64
C ASP A 135 -17.45 -0.76 7.13
N VAL A 136 -17.45 -0.98 8.44
CA VAL A 136 -17.17 -2.30 9.03
C VAL A 136 -18.43 -2.88 9.64
N GLU A 137 -18.82 -4.07 9.17
CA GLU A 137 -19.93 -4.82 9.71
C GLU A 137 -19.42 -6.15 10.30
N GLU A 138 -19.67 -6.39 11.58
CA GLU A 138 -19.39 -7.68 12.20
C GLU A 138 -20.62 -8.60 12.09
N THR A 139 -20.45 -9.80 11.54
CA THR A 139 -21.57 -10.75 11.44
C THR A 139 -21.84 -11.41 12.79
N GLN A 140 -23.11 -11.52 13.17
CA GLN A 140 -23.55 -12.17 14.42
C GLN A 140 -23.49 -13.71 14.37
N TYR A 141 -23.61 -14.30 13.17
CA TYR A 141 -23.61 -15.76 13.00
C TYR A 141 -22.79 -16.21 11.78
N SER A 142 -22.47 -17.50 11.71
CA SER A 142 -21.82 -18.10 10.54
C SER A 142 -22.72 -18.04 9.30
N GLY A 143 -22.13 -17.81 8.12
CA GLY A 143 -22.88 -17.78 6.85
C GLY A 143 -23.60 -16.46 6.50
N HIS A 144 -23.44 -15.40 7.30
CA HIS A 144 -24.10 -14.10 7.08
C HIS A 144 -23.40 -13.16 6.09
N ALA A 145 -22.13 -13.43 5.76
CA ALA A 145 -21.43 -12.74 4.68
C ALA A 145 -21.72 -13.52 3.38
N ARG A 146 -22.87 -13.26 2.74
CA ARG A 146 -23.20 -13.74 1.39
C ARG A 146 -23.15 -12.59 0.40
#